data_AF-A0A2V7VUV1-F1
#
_entry.id   AF-A0A2V7VUV1-F1
#
_cell.length_a   1.000
_cell.length_b   1.000
_cell.length_c   1.000
_cell.angle_alpha   90.00
_cell.angle_beta   90.00
_cell.angle_gamma   90.00
#
_symmetry.space_group_name_H-M   'P 1'
#
loop_
_entity.id
_entity.type
_entity.pdbx_description
1 polymer ?
#
loop_
_entity_poly.entity_id
_entity_poly.type
_entity_poly.pdbx_seq_one_letter_code
_entity_poly.pdbx_strand_id
1 'polypeptide(L)' 'MACDHKGGPELIEMAEQHLRELGRAPEPGMRFRWSENLDEGMWASVIVEIERRGDAWIITRIDRRREPLDEAECGFRSLA' A
#
# COMPACT_ATOMS: atom_id res chain seq x y z
N MET A 1 0.87 -17.03 12.75
CA MET A 1 1.89 -15.98 12.93
C MET A 1 1.36 -14.77 12.19
N ALA A 2 0.72 -13.85 12.90
CA ALA A 2 0.24 -12.60 12.32
C ALA A 2 1.48 -11.78 11.99
N CYS A 3 1.61 -11.40 10.73
CA CYS A 3 2.72 -10.57 10.31
C CYS A 3 2.26 -9.13 10.55
N ASP A 4 2.86 -8.43 11.51
CA ASP A 4 2.49 -7.09 12.01
C ASP A 4 2.68 -5.95 10.99
N HIS A 5 2.65 -6.23 9.69
CA HIS A 5 2.78 -5.23 8.63
C HIS A 5 1.47 -5.07 7.87
N LYS A 6 1.18 -3.85 7.41
CA LYS A 6 -0.04 -3.59 6.63
C LYS A 6 0.05 -4.34 5.29
N GLY A 7 -0.97 -5.14 5.00
CA GLY A 7 -1.07 -5.95 3.80
C GLY A 7 -1.96 -5.33 2.72
N GLY A 8 -2.28 -6.14 1.72
CA GLY A 8 -3.20 -5.73 0.64
C GLY A 8 -4.59 -5.31 1.12
N PRO A 9 -5.27 -6.05 2.01
CA PRO A 9 -6.57 -5.67 2.53
C PRO A 9 -6.57 -4.30 3.23
N GLU A 10 -5.60 -4.04 4.10
CA GLU A 10 -5.48 -2.77 4.82
C GLU A 10 -5.20 -1.61 3.85
N LEU A 11 -4.36 -1.82 2.83
CA LEU A 11 -4.11 -0.80 1.80
C LEU A 11 -5.38 -0.50 0.96
N ILE A 12 -6.22 -1.50 0.70
CA ILE A 12 -7.50 -1.29 0.01
C ILE A 12 -8.42 -0.41 0.85
N GLU A 13 -8.54 -0.68 2.15
CA GLU A 13 -9.34 0.14 3.07
C GLU A 13 -8.83 1.60 3.10
N MET A 14 -7.51 1.80 3.17
CA MET A 14 -6.90 3.12 3.15
C MET A 14 -7.18 3.87 1.83
N ALA A 15 -7.11 3.16 0.69
CA ALA A 15 -7.41 3.74 -0.61
C ALA A 15 -8.88 4.17 -0.74
N GLU A 16 -9.82 3.29 -0.34
CA GLU A 16 -11.25 3.57 -0.35
C GLU A 16 -11.61 4.74 0.59
N GLN A 17 -11.01 4.79 1.78
CA GLN A 17 -11.19 5.91 2.70
C GLN A 17 -10.67 7.21 2.09
N HIS A 18 -9.46 7.21 1.55
CA HIS A 18 -8.86 8.39 0.92
C HIS A 18 -9.72 8.93 -0.23
N LEU A 19 -10.22 8.05 -1.10
CA LEU A 19 -11.11 8.43 -2.20
C LEU A 19 -12.44 9.00 -1.68
N ARG A 20 -13.00 8.41 -0.62
CA ARG A 20 -14.22 8.91 0.02
C ARG A 20 -14.03 10.30 0.60
N GLU A 21 -12.91 10.56 1.27
CA GLU A 21 -12.55 11.88 1.81
C GLU A 21 -12.41 12.94 0.71
N LEU A 22 -11.94 12.52 -0.48
CA LEU A 22 -11.89 13.36 -1.68
C LEU A 22 -13.23 13.46 -2.43
N GLY A 23 -14.27 12.73 -2.01
CA GLY A 23 -15.55 12.64 -2.72
C GLY A 23 -15.44 11.99 -4.11
N ARG A 24 -14.45 11.13 -4.33
CA ARG A 24 -14.21 10.43 -5.60
C ARG A 24 -14.60 8.96 -5.49
N ALA A 25 -15.14 8.42 -6.59
CA ALA A 25 -15.31 6.98 -6.74
C ALA A 25 -13.99 6.33 -7.21
N PRO A 26 -13.75 5.05 -6.88
CA PRO A 26 -12.66 4.28 -7.48
C PRO A 26 -12.82 4.14 -8.99
N GLU A 27 -11.80 4.52 -9.74
CA GLU A 27 -11.78 4.41 -11.21
C GLU A 27 -10.71 3.41 -11.67
N PRO A 28 -10.96 2.62 -12.73
CA PRO A 28 -9.94 1.73 -13.28
C PRO A 28 -8.63 2.46 -13.60
N GLY A 29 -7.51 1.85 -13.25
CA GLY A 29 -6.17 2.41 -13.42
C GLY A 29 -5.66 3.21 -12.22
N MET A 30 -6.52 3.57 -11.25
CA MET A 30 -6.05 4.17 -9.99
C MET A 30 -5.11 3.21 -9.25
N ARG A 31 -4.01 3.76 -8.73
CA ARG A 31 -2.98 2.99 -8.02
C ARG A 31 -2.64 3.63 -6.69
N PHE A 32 -2.42 2.78 -5.69
CA PHE A 32 -2.03 3.23 -4.36
C PHE A 32 -0.89 2.36 -3.83
N ARG A 33 -0.05 2.97 -3.01
CA ARG A 33 1.09 2.34 -2.35
C ARG A 33 1.01 2.57 -0.85
N TRP A 34 1.37 1.55 -0.09
CA TRP A 34 1.84 1.68 1.28
C TRP A 34 3.29 1.21 1.35
N SER A 35 4.10 1.92 2.12
CA SER A 35 5.40 1.39 2.53
C SER A 35 5.76 1.80 3.94
N GLU A 36 6.50 0.94 4.62
CA GLU A 36 6.97 1.19 5.98
C GLU A 36 8.31 0.50 6.22
N ASN A 37 9.11 1.10 7.10
CA ASN A 37 10.25 0.45 7.71
C ASN A 37 9.75 -0.37 8.90
N LEU A 38 10.35 -1.55 9.09
CA LEU A 38 9.98 -2.47 10.15
C LEU A 38 11.04 -2.39 11.26
N ASP A 39 10.60 -2.23 12.49
CA ASP A 39 11.51 -2.10 13.64
C ASP A 39 12.18 -3.44 14.00
N GLU A 40 11.55 -4.57 13.67
CA GLU A 40 12.04 -5.91 13.98
C GLU A 40 11.70 -6.93 12.88
N GLY A 41 12.62 -7.87 12.60
CA GLY A 41 12.37 -9.00 11.71
C GLY A 41 13.46 -9.28 10.68
N MET A 42 13.19 -10.21 9.76
CA MET A 42 14.11 -10.58 8.67
C MET A 42 14.27 -9.46 7.63
N TRP A 43 13.26 -8.62 7.48
CA TRP A 43 13.16 -7.56 6.49
C TRP A 43 13.13 -6.22 7.20
N ALA A 44 13.83 -5.23 6.64
CA ALA A 44 13.91 -3.88 7.18
C ALA A 44 12.79 -2.97 6.64
N SER A 45 12.16 -3.35 5.52
CA SER A 45 11.03 -2.59 4.96
C SER A 45 10.11 -3.45 4.11
N VAL A 46 8.88 -2.96 3.94
CA VAL A 46 7.88 -3.55 3.05
C VAL A 46 7.24 -2.47 2.18
N ILE A 47 6.92 -2.86 0.94
CA ILE A 47 6.14 -2.06 -0.02
C ILE A 47 4.99 -2.92 -0.51
N VAL A 48 3.78 -2.37 -0.48
CA VAL A 48 2.59 -2.98 -1.06
C VAL A 48 1.98 -1.98 -2.04
N GLU A 49 1.62 -2.44 -3.23
CA GLU A 49 0.89 -1.64 -4.22
C GLU A 49 -0.38 -2.35 -4.64
N ILE A 50 -1.43 -1.56 -4.86
CA ILE A 50 -2.69 -2.01 -5.43
C ILE A 50 -3.07 -1.19 -6.66
N GLU A 51 -3.88 -1.76 -7.53
CA GLU A 51 -4.44 -1.14 -8.72
C GLU A 51 -5.93 -1.48 -8.83
N ARG A 52 -6.75 -0.50 -9.21
CA ARG A 52 -8.15 -0.73 -9.55
C ARG A 52 -8.25 -1.28 -10.97
N ARG A 53 -8.79 -2.50 -11.13
CA ARG A 53 -9.05 -3.12 -12.44
C ARG A 53 -10.53 -3.46 -12.57
N GLY A 54 -11.26 -2.62 -13.30
CA GLY A 54 -12.73 -2.69 -13.33
C GLY A 54 -13.28 -2.48 -11.91
N ASP A 55 -14.00 -3.48 -11.41
CA ASP A 55 -14.66 -3.41 -10.10
C ASP A 55 -13.86 -4.02 -8.94
N ALA A 56 -12.63 -4.46 -9.19
CA ALA A 56 -11.79 -5.10 -8.19
C ALA A 56 -10.49 -4.31 -7.92
N TRP A 57 -10.04 -4.35 -6.67
CA TRP A 57 -8.67 -3.99 -6.32
C TRP A 57 -7.77 -5.21 -6.42
N ILE A 58 -6.65 -5.05 -7.11
CA ILE A 58 -5.66 -6.10 -7.32
C ILE A 58 -4.34 -5.68 -6.70
N ILE A 59 -3.73 -6.57 -5.91
CA ILE A 59 -2.37 -6.37 -5.42
C ILE A 59 -1.42 -6.54 -6.60
N THR A 60 -0.66 -5.49 -6.93
CA THR A 60 0.27 -5.48 -8.07
C THR A 60 1.72 -5.63 -7.63
N ARG A 61 2.04 -5.30 -6.37
CA ARG A 61 3.37 -5.47 -5.81
C ARG A 61 3.30 -5.83 -4.34
N ILE A 62 4.13 -6.79 -3.93
CA ILE A 62 4.57 -7.00 -2.55
C ILE A 62 6.07 -7.15 -2.61
N ASP A 63 6.80 -6.22 -2.01
CA ASP A 63 8.26 -6.21 -1.98
C ASP A 63 8.72 -6.10 -0.53
N ARG A 64 9.66 -6.96 -0.13
CA ARG A 64 10.23 -6.98 1.22
C ARG A 64 11.74 -6.84 1.07
N ARG A 65 12.31 -5.81 1.66
CA ARG A 65 13.73 -5.47 1.48
C ARG A 65 14.53 -5.69 2.76
N ARG A 66 15.81 -5.99 2.59
CA ARG A 66 16.78 -6.11 3.70
C ARG A 66 17.30 -4.75 4.16
N GLU A 67 16.99 -3.70 3.42
CA GLU A 67 17.42 -2.33 3.67
C GLU A 67 16.19 -1.46 3.98
N PRO A 68 16.32 -0.47 4.88
CA PRO A 68 15.26 0.50 5.12
C PRO A 68 15.06 1.37 3.87
N LEU A 69 13.84 1.88 3.72
CA LEU A 69 13.52 2.95 2.78
C LEU A 69 13.83 4.30 3.41
N ASP A 70 14.02 5.31 2.56
CA ASP A 70 13.98 6.69 3.02
C ASP A 70 12.63 6.97 3.69
N GLU A 71 12.62 7.78 4.77
CA GLU A 71 11.36 8.17 5.43
C GLU A 71 10.41 8.86 4.45
N ALA A 72 10.97 9.63 3.52
CA ALA A 72 10.26 10.28 2.43
C ALA A 72 9.71 9.30 1.38
N GLU A 73 9.87 7.98 1.52
CA GLU A 73 9.19 6.96 0.74
C GLU A 73 8.15 6.18 1.56
N CYS A 74 8.10 6.35 2.87
CA CYS A 74 7.15 5.67 3.74
C CYS A 74 5.76 6.33 3.72
N GLY A 75 4.77 5.56 4.17
CA GLY A 75 3.37 5.94 4.28
C GLY A 75 2.51 5.60 3.06
N PHE A 76 1.27 6.10 3.11
CA PHE A 76 0.25 5.92 2.08
C PHE A 76 0.43 6.95 0.96
N ARG A 77 0.33 6.52 -0.30
CA ARG A 77 0.42 7.40 -1.47
C ARG A 77 -0.48 6.95 -2.61
N SER A 78 -1.10 7.90 -3.30
CA SER A 78 -1.60 7.69 -4.65
C SER A 78 -0.41 7.66 -5.61
N LEU A 79 -0.40 6.70 -6.52
CA LEU A 79 0.53 6.65 -7.64
C LEU A 79 -0.19 7.22 -8.88
N ALA A 80 0.49 8.10 -9.61
CA ALA A 80 -0.02 8.70 -10.84
C ALA A 80 0.03 7.72 -12.02
#